data_AF-A0A436VPM9-F1
#
_entry.id   AF-A0A436VPM9-F1
#
_cell.length_a   1.000
_cell.length_b   1.000
_cell.length_c   1.000
_cell.angle_alpha   90.00
_cell.angle_beta   90.00
_cell.angle_gamma   90.00
#
_symmetry.space_group_name_H-M   'P 1'
#
loop_
_entity.id
_entity.type
_entity.pdbx_description
1 polymer ?
#
loop_
_entity_poly.entity_id
_entity_poly.type
_entity_poly.pdbx_seq_one_letter_code
_entity_poly.pdbx_strand_id
1 'polypeptide(L)'
;MAAQPKSRRQKRTNDPEGMRRRVLDVAEESFQARGYHASSLGDLMAAAGVTGGALHHHFPTKKALALAVIEERVAATVDQTWIAPVRAASTAREGVRAVFEAVAAELERQGFVRGCPLNNLAHELSLADPDFR
;
A
#
# COMPACT_ATOMS: atom_id res chain seq x y z
N MET A 1 -49.34 -12.25 2.49
CA MET A 1 -47.98 -12.34 3.08
C MET A 1 -47.15 -13.28 2.22
N ALA A 2 -46.40 -12.75 1.25
CA ALA A 2 -45.52 -13.55 0.41
C ALA A 2 -44.13 -13.62 1.05
N ALA A 3 -43.62 -14.83 1.28
CA ALA A 3 -42.32 -15.07 1.87
C ALA A 3 -41.19 -14.70 0.88
N GLN A 4 -40.23 -13.88 1.33
CA GLN A 4 -39.06 -13.50 0.55
C GLN A 4 -38.05 -14.67 0.43
N PRO A 5 -37.37 -14.82 -0.72
CA PRO A 5 -36.42 -15.91 -0.93
C PRO A 5 -35.12 -15.66 -0.17
N LYS A 6 -34.64 -16.70 0.53
CA LYS A 6 -33.39 -16.69 1.30
C LYS A 6 -32.18 -16.51 0.36
N SER A 7 -31.39 -15.45 0.60
CA SER A 7 -30.13 -15.16 -0.07
C SER A 7 -29.21 -16.39 -0.09
N ARG A 8 -28.80 -16.83 -1.29
CA ARG A 8 -27.85 -17.94 -1.48
C ARG A 8 -26.49 -17.51 -0.91
N ARG A 9 -26.13 -18.09 0.23
CA ARG A 9 -24.83 -17.95 0.89
C ARG A 9 -23.73 -18.27 -0.13
N GLN A 10 -23.03 -17.24 -0.60
CA GLN A 10 -21.95 -17.37 -1.57
C GLN A 10 -20.87 -18.28 -0.97
N LYS A 11 -20.50 -19.34 -1.69
CA LYS A 11 -19.46 -20.30 -1.27
C LYS A 11 -18.16 -19.50 -1.10
N ARG A 12 -17.70 -19.31 0.14
CA ARG A 12 -16.41 -18.68 0.43
C ARG A 12 -15.33 -19.58 -0.17
N THR A 13 -14.81 -19.20 -1.33
CA THR A 13 -13.57 -19.76 -1.86
C THR A 13 -12.44 -19.37 -0.93
N ASN A 14 -11.71 -20.35 -0.42
CA ASN A 14 -10.54 -20.12 0.40
C ASN A 14 -9.40 -19.66 -0.52
N ASP A 15 -9.18 -18.34 -0.59
CA ASP A 15 -8.10 -17.71 -1.36
C ASP A 15 -7.22 -16.89 -0.40
N PRO A 16 -6.28 -17.54 0.32
CA PRO A 16 -5.38 -16.88 1.26
C PRO A 16 -4.49 -15.83 0.58
N GLU A 17 -4.01 -16.12 -0.63
CA GLU A 17 -3.13 -15.20 -1.36
C GLU A 17 -3.88 -13.95 -1.83
N GLY A 18 -5.09 -14.09 -2.37
CA GLY A 18 -5.91 -12.94 -2.72
C GLY A 18 -6.34 -12.13 -1.49
N MET A 19 -6.55 -12.79 -0.35
CA MET A 19 -6.76 -12.08 0.92
C MET A 19 -5.52 -11.26 1.31
N ARG A 20 -4.33 -11.88 1.32
CA ARG A 20 -3.08 -11.23 1.67
C ARG A 20 -2.82 -10.01 0.79
N ARG A 21 -3.01 -10.13 -0.53
CA ARG A 21 -2.91 -9.01 -1.48
C ARG A 21 -3.86 -7.87 -1.11
N ARG A 22 -5.14 -8.15 -0.87
CA ARG A 22 -6.12 -7.11 -0.48
C ARG A 22 -5.72 -6.39 0.81
N VAL A 23 -5.19 -7.12 1.80
CA VAL A 23 -4.72 -6.52 3.05
C VAL A 23 -3.53 -5.59 2.80
N LEU A 24 -2.58 -5.99 1.95
CA LEU A 24 -1.45 -5.14 1.56
C LEU A 24 -1.91 -3.87 0.83
N ASP A 25 -2.83 -4.00 -0.12
CA ASP A 25 -3.34 -2.86 -0.91
C ASP A 25 -4.06 -1.84 -0.01
N VAL A 26 -4.92 -2.31 0.89
CA VAL A 26 -5.64 -1.47 1.86
C VAL A 26 -4.68 -0.82 2.86
N ALA A 27 -3.65 -1.55 3.30
CA ALA A 27 -2.65 -1.03 4.22
C ALA A 27 -1.79 0.05 3.57
N GLU A 28 -1.31 -0.18 2.35
CA GLU A 28 -0.59 0.82 1.56
C GLU A 28 -1.42 2.10 1.42
N GLU A 29 -2.65 1.99 0.94
CA GLU A 29 -3.51 3.15 0.73
C GLU A 29 -3.78 3.89 2.06
N SER A 30 -4.05 3.16 3.14
CA SER A 30 -4.31 3.77 4.45
C SER A 30 -3.08 4.47 5.02
N PHE A 31 -1.90 3.85 4.94
CA PHE A 31 -0.65 4.45 5.41
C PHE A 31 -0.29 5.70 4.57
N GLN A 32 -0.48 5.67 3.25
CA GLN A 32 -0.24 6.85 2.43
C GLN A 32 -1.26 7.98 2.65
N ALA A 33 -2.53 7.66 2.88
CA ALA A 33 -3.60 8.65 2.98
C ALA A 33 -3.72 9.28 4.38
N ARG A 34 -3.48 8.49 5.44
CA ARG A 34 -3.73 8.89 6.83
C ARG A 34 -2.51 8.77 7.73
N GLY A 35 -1.45 8.11 7.27
CA GLY A 35 -0.26 7.81 8.07
C GLY A 35 -0.36 6.46 8.80
N TYR A 36 0.81 5.96 9.21
CA TYR A 36 0.91 4.71 9.95
C TYR A 36 0.24 4.81 11.31
N HIS A 37 0.51 5.86 12.09
CA HIS A 37 -0.02 5.95 13.46
C HIS A 37 -1.55 6.07 13.50
N ALA A 38 -2.15 6.77 12.54
CA ALA A 38 -3.61 6.95 12.46
C ALA A 38 -4.36 5.73 11.88
N SER A 39 -3.65 4.74 11.34
CA SER A 39 -4.25 3.53 10.76
C SER A 39 -4.21 2.39 11.77
N SER A 40 -5.35 1.98 12.35
CA SER A 40 -5.40 0.84 13.28
C SER A 40 -5.56 -0.50 12.54
N LEU A 41 -5.14 -1.61 13.15
CA LEU A 41 -5.43 -2.95 12.59
C LEU A 41 -6.93 -3.21 12.43
N GLY A 42 -7.75 -2.64 13.32
CA GLY A 42 -9.22 -2.70 13.23
C GLY A 42 -9.75 -2.08 11.94
N ASP A 43 -9.29 -0.87 11.63
CA ASP A 43 -9.69 -0.14 10.42
C ASP A 43 -9.26 -0.88 9.15
N LEU A 44 -8.02 -1.41 9.16
CA LEU A 44 -7.47 -2.17 8.04
C LEU A 44 -8.24 -3.48 7.81
N MET A 45 -8.61 -4.20 8.88
CA MET A 45 -9.45 -5.40 8.78
C MET A 45 -10.81 -5.10 8.19
N ALA A 46 -11.46 -4.03 8.68
CA ALA A 46 -12.77 -3.61 8.22
C ALA A 46 -12.74 -3.23 6.73
N ALA A 47 -11.74 -2.44 6.32
CA ALA A 47 -11.57 -2.01 4.94
C ALA A 47 -11.20 -3.18 3.99
N ALA A 48 -10.37 -4.13 4.43
CA ALA A 48 -10.01 -5.30 3.63
C ALA A 48 -11.09 -6.41 3.63
N GLY A 49 -12.11 -6.31 4.49
CA GLY A 49 -13.16 -7.31 4.63
C GLY A 49 -12.65 -8.65 5.19
N VAL A 50 -11.66 -8.61 6.07
CA VAL A 50 -10.99 -9.81 6.63
C VAL A 50 -11.24 -9.96 8.14
N THR A 51 -11.08 -11.17 8.65
CA THR A 51 -11.17 -11.42 10.09
C THR A 51 -9.81 -11.26 10.76
N GLY A 52 -9.81 -10.98 12.08
CA GLY A 52 -8.57 -10.88 12.85
C GLY A 52 -7.71 -12.13 12.80
N GLY A 53 -8.31 -13.32 12.94
CA GLY A 53 -7.55 -14.57 12.85
C GLY A 53 -6.83 -14.74 11.51
N ALA A 54 -7.47 -14.34 10.41
CA ALA A 54 -6.87 -14.46 9.08
C ALA A 54 -5.81 -13.37 8.82
N LEU A 55 -6.03 -12.14 9.29
CA LEU A 55 -5.01 -11.09 9.22
C LEU A 55 -3.79 -11.45 10.05
N HIS A 56 -3.97 -11.84 11.32
CA HIS A 56 -2.87 -12.18 12.23
C HIS A 56 -2.07 -13.41 11.77
N HIS A 57 -2.68 -14.32 11.01
CA HIS A 57 -1.98 -15.43 10.39
C HIS A 57 -0.92 -14.96 9.38
N HIS A 58 -1.24 -13.97 8.55
CA HIS A 58 -0.31 -13.42 7.55
C HIS A 58 0.58 -12.31 8.12
N PHE A 59 0.04 -11.49 9.01
CA PHE A 59 0.68 -10.30 9.57
C PHE A 59 0.45 -10.25 11.07
N PRO A 60 1.34 -10.86 11.88
CA PRO A 60 1.15 -10.98 13.32
C PRO A 60 0.99 -9.62 14.02
N THR A 61 1.64 -8.57 13.50
CA THR A 61 1.63 -7.22 14.04
C THR A 61 1.42 -6.18 12.95
N LYS A 62 0.99 -4.96 13.34
CA LYS A 62 0.91 -3.81 12.41
C LYS A 62 2.26 -3.47 11.80
N LYS A 63 3.33 -3.64 12.58
CA LYS A 63 4.71 -3.49 12.11
C LYS A 63 5.05 -4.49 11.01
N ALA A 64 4.73 -5.77 11.21
CA ALA A 64 4.96 -6.80 10.18
C ALA A 64 4.19 -6.49 8.89
N LEU A 65 2.96 -5.98 9.00
CA LEU A 65 2.20 -5.50 7.84
C LEU A 65 2.86 -4.31 7.15
N ALA A 66 3.34 -3.32 7.90
CA ALA A 66 4.00 -2.15 7.32
C ALA A 66 5.33 -2.49 6.63
N LEU A 67 6.13 -3.38 7.22
CA LEU A 67 7.35 -3.88 6.57
C LEU A 67 7.03 -4.60 5.25
N ALA A 68 6.00 -5.46 5.25
CA ALA A 68 5.56 -6.13 4.02
C ALA A 68 5.05 -5.14 2.96
N VAL A 69 4.36 -4.07 3.36
CA VAL A 69 3.98 -2.96 2.45
C VAL A 69 5.22 -2.29 1.87
N ILE A 70 6.26 -2.04 2.68
CA ILE A 70 7.52 -1.47 2.18
C ILE A 70 8.15 -2.39 1.12
N GLU A 71 8.30 -3.67 1.46
CA GLU A 71 9.00 -4.64 0.63
C GLU A 71 8.26 -4.95 -0.68
N GLU A 72 6.93 -5.03 -0.66
CA GLU A 72 6.16 -5.56 -1.79
C GLU A 72 5.41 -4.50 -2.60
N ARG A 73 5.13 -3.33 -2.01
CA ARG A 73 4.38 -2.26 -2.66
C ARG A 73 5.26 -1.05 -2.90
N VAL A 74 5.86 -0.53 -1.82
CA VAL A 74 6.68 0.68 -1.90
C VAL A 74 7.93 0.45 -2.75
N ALA A 75 8.62 -0.68 -2.58
CA ALA A 75 9.80 -1.01 -3.38
C ALA A 75 9.48 -1.08 -4.88
N ALA A 76 8.35 -1.68 -5.25
CA ALA A 76 7.91 -1.75 -6.64
C ALA A 76 7.60 -0.36 -7.21
N THR A 77 6.88 0.48 -6.46
CA THR A 77 6.56 1.85 -6.85
C THR A 77 7.82 2.71 -6.99
N VAL A 78 8.79 2.57 -6.06
CA VAL A 78 10.07 3.28 -6.13
C VAL A 78 10.88 2.84 -7.35
N ASP A 79 10.94 1.54 -7.63
CA ASP A 79 11.64 1.04 -8.80
C ASP A 79 11.03 1.63 -10.08
N GLN A 80 9.72 1.54 -10.24
CA GLN A 80 9.00 2.03 -11.42
C GLN A 80 9.12 3.55 -11.60
N THR A 81 9.10 4.32 -10.51
CA THR A 81 9.06 5.79 -10.59
C THR A 81 10.46 6.40 -10.67
N TRP A 82 11.43 5.89 -9.90
CA TRP A 82 12.72 6.56 -9.68
C TRP A 82 13.92 5.80 -10.25
N ILE A 83 13.85 4.47 -10.36
CA ILE A 83 15.02 3.64 -10.72
C ILE A 83 14.96 3.21 -12.19
N ALA A 84 13.88 2.55 -12.60
CA ALA A 84 13.70 2.00 -13.93
C ALA A 84 13.80 3.06 -15.04
N PRO A 85 13.19 4.27 -14.93
CA PRO A 85 13.31 5.30 -15.95
C PRO A 85 14.75 5.79 -16.13
N VAL A 86 15.49 5.93 -15.02
CA VAL A 86 16.89 6.36 -15.04
C VAL A 86 17.80 5.29 -15.63
N ARG A 87 17.54 4.01 -15.33
CA ARG A 87 18.29 2.87 -15.88
C ARG A 87 18.02 2.63 -17.36
N ALA A 88 16.79 2.86 -17.81
CA ALA A 88 16.38 2.60 -19.19
C ALA A 88 16.76 3.74 -20.15
N ALA A 89 16.97 4.96 -19.64
CA ALA A 89 17.31 6.11 -20.46
C ALA A 89 18.73 6.02 -21.06
N SER A 90 18.90 6.59 -22.24
CA SER A 90 20.20 6.64 -22.93
C SER A 90 21.23 7.49 -22.18
N THR A 91 20.78 8.48 -21.41
CA THR A 91 21.62 9.26 -20.50
C THR A 91 20.95 9.46 -19.15
N ALA A 92 21.76 9.62 -18.09
CA ALA A 92 21.24 9.95 -16.76
C ALA A 92 20.41 11.24 -16.75
N ARG A 93 20.77 12.24 -17.57
CA ARG A 93 20.04 13.50 -17.70
C ARG A 93 18.62 13.30 -18.23
N GLU A 94 18.47 12.48 -19.26
CA GLU A 94 17.15 12.14 -19.83
C GLU A 94 16.32 11.33 -18.85
N GLY A 95 16.94 10.37 -18.16
CA GLY A 95 16.28 9.59 -17.12
C GLY A 95 15.72 10.46 -16.00
N VAL A 96 16.55 11.34 -15.42
CA VAL A 96 16.12 12.28 -14.38
C VAL A 96 15.00 13.19 -14.90
N ARG A 97 15.12 13.72 -16.12
CA ARG A 97 14.06 14.52 -16.75
C ARG A 97 12.74 13.75 -16.82
N ALA A 98 12.75 12.52 -17.32
CA ALA A 98 11.55 11.70 -17.47
C ALA A 98 10.84 11.45 -16.14
N VAL A 99 11.61 11.21 -15.06
CA VAL A 99 11.05 11.06 -13.71
C VAL A 99 10.30 12.32 -13.27
N PHE A 100 10.93 13.50 -13.38
CA PHE A 100 10.30 14.75 -12.96
C PHE A 100 9.16 15.18 -13.88
N GLU A 101 9.21 14.86 -15.18
CA GLU A 101 8.08 15.06 -16.09
C GLU A 101 6.87 14.21 -15.70
N ALA A 102 7.07 12.96 -15.31
CA ALA A 102 5.99 12.10 -14.81
C ALA A 102 5.37 12.65 -13.51
N VAL A 103 6.22 13.11 -12.57
CA VAL A 103 5.76 13.75 -11.32
C VAL A 103 4.98 15.04 -11.61
N ALA A 104 5.46 15.87 -12.52
CA ALA A 104 4.78 17.11 -12.91
C ALA A 104 3.43 16.83 -13.57
N ALA A 105 3.38 15.89 -14.53
CA ALA A 105 2.15 15.49 -15.19
C ALA A 105 1.09 14.98 -14.19
N GLU A 106 1.51 14.23 -13.18
CA GLU A 106 0.61 13.76 -12.13
C GLU A 106 0.07 14.90 -11.27
N LEU A 107 0.93 15.86 -10.88
CA LEU A 107 0.52 17.05 -10.15
C LEU A 107 -0.47 17.90 -10.96
N GLU A 108 -0.23 18.10 -12.25
CA GLU A 108 -1.12 18.83 -13.15
C GLU A 108 -2.47 18.12 -13.30
N ARG A 109 -2.47 16.79 -13.37
CA ARG A 109 -3.68 15.97 -13.54
C ARG A 109 -4.53 15.93 -12.27
N GLN A 110 -3.91 15.79 -11.10
CA GLN A 110 -4.64 15.62 -9.83
C GLN A 110 -4.80 16.91 -9.01
N GLY A 111 -3.98 17.93 -9.27
CA GLY A 111 -3.87 19.14 -8.45
C GLY A 111 -3.09 18.94 -7.14
N PHE A 112 -2.62 17.74 -6.85
CA PHE A 112 -1.77 17.43 -5.70
C PHE A 112 -0.91 16.18 -5.97
N VAL A 113 0.15 15.99 -5.18
CA VAL A 113 0.89 14.74 -5.07
C VAL A 113 0.98 14.37 -3.59
N ARG A 114 0.79 13.08 -3.26
CA ARG A 114 0.90 12.60 -1.85
C ARG A 114 2.36 12.48 -1.36
N GLY A 115 3.33 12.76 -2.23
CA GLY A 115 4.76 12.60 -1.94
C GLY A 115 5.23 11.15 -2.11
N CYS A 116 6.47 10.88 -1.69
CA CYS A 116 7.05 9.55 -1.78
C CYS A 116 6.55 8.67 -0.62
N PRO A 117 5.95 7.49 -0.89
CA PRO A 117 5.40 6.63 0.16
C PRO A 117 6.45 6.15 1.16
N LEU A 118 7.67 5.86 0.68
CA LEU A 118 8.79 5.50 1.56
C LEU A 118 9.16 6.66 2.50
N ASN A 119 9.26 7.88 1.96
CA ASN A 119 9.64 9.06 2.72
C ASN A 119 8.62 9.39 3.81
N ASN A 120 7.32 9.35 3.49
CA ASN A 120 6.27 9.66 4.45
C ASN A 120 6.31 8.67 5.62
N LEU A 121 6.44 7.38 5.33
CA LEU A 121 6.50 6.34 6.36
C LEU A 121 7.78 6.43 7.19
N ALA A 122 8.93 6.68 6.56
CA ALA A 122 10.20 6.88 7.25
C ALA A 122 10.18 8.12 8.17
N HIS A 123 9.50 9.20 7.78
CA HIS A 123 9.35 10.37 8.66
C HIS A 123 8.54 10.05 9.93
N GLU A 124 7.54 9.17 9.84
CA GLU A 124 6.79 8.73 11.02
C GLU A 124 7.60 7.79 11.92
N LEU A 125 8.42 6.91 11.33
CA LEU A 125 8.94 5.73 12.05
C LEU A 125 10.45 5.70 12.27
N SER A 126 11.27 6.34 11.44
CA SER A 126 12.74 6.19 11.45
C SER A 126 13.40 6.56 12.80
N LEU A 127 12.85 7.53 13.53
CA LEU A 127 13.34 7.91 14.86
C LEU A 127 12.78 7.01 15.96
N ALA A 128 11.58 6.47 15.78
CA ALA A 128 10.87 5.68 16.80
C ALA A 128 11.20 4.18 16.75
N ASP A 129 11.56 3.64 15.58
CA ASP A 129 11.78 2.22 15.37
C ASP A 129 12.94 1.98 14.38
N PRO A 130 14.03 1.27 14.79
CA PRO A 130 15.21 1.07 13.97
C PRO A 130 14.97 0.23 12.71
N ASP A 131 13.90 -0.58 12.65
CA ASP A 131 13.60 -1.40 11.47
C ASP A 131 13.03 -0.57 10.30
N PHE A 132 12.75 0.72 10.52
CA PHE A 132 12.27 1.68 9.51
C PHE A 132 13.31 2.75 9.15
N ARG A 133 14.60 2.48 9.36
CA ARG A 133 15.72 3.34 8.97
C ARG A 133 16.34 2.94 7.64
#